data_AF-A0A9D4TYB8-F1
#
_entry.id   AF-A0A9D4TYB8-F1
#
_cell.length_a   1.000
_cell.length_b   1.000
_cell.length_c   1.000
_cell.angle_alpha   90.00
_cell.angle_beta   90.00
_cell.angle_gamma   90.00
#
_symmetry.space_group_name_H-M   'P 1'
#
loop_
_entity.id
_entity.type
_entity.pdbx_description
1 polymer ?
#
loop_
_entity_poly.entity_id
_entity_poly.type
_entity_poly.pdbx_seq_one_letter_code
_entity_poly.pdbx_strand_id
1 'polypeptide(L)'
;MVINSWSYKELQRFCKAHGLLAIGKTDELRDRVKRYFCTGSVVDVIFDDDPSQPRKICRGVITQMLLNEGQYGEFEVQYEDNGEILNHGIRAGAETRPFTFISRPRTEEERRLDPPEEEQRRLKERRLEEEQRRLEEEQRRLKERRLEEEQRRLEEEQRRLGERRLEELLQRQTRLEEEGRRLIERRLEEEQRRLKERRLEEEQRRLEERRLEELRLLEAMGHIDNIVLC
;
A
#
# COMPACT_ATOMS: atom_id res chain seq x y z
N MET A 1 -25.68 -13.55 28.89
CA MET A 1 -26.04 -13.27 27.48
C MET A 1 -25.05 -13.98 26.57
N VAL A 2 -25.51 -14.81 25.63
CA VAL A 2 -24.63 -15.59 24.76
C VAL A 2 -24.32 -14.80 23.48
N ILE A 3 -23.14 -14.20 23.37
CA ILE A 3 -22.73 -13.41 22.19
C ILE A 3 -22.77 -14.27 20.90
N ASN A 4 -22.61 -15.59 21.03
CA ASN A 4 -22.66 -16.51 19.89
C ASN A 4 -24.07 -16.62 19.25
N SER A 5 -25.15 -16.27 19.96
CA SER A 5 -26.52 -16.32 19.41
C SER A 5 -26.98 -15.02 18.74
N TRP A 6 -26.15 -13.97 18.75
CA TRP A 6 -26.52 -12.69 18.17
C TRP A 6 -26.48 -12.74 16.64
N SER A 7 -27.49 -12.16 16.02
CA SER A 7 -27.53 -11.93 14.58
C SER A 7 -26.52 -10.84 14.18
N TYR A 8 -26.14 -10.84 12.90
CA TYR A 8 -25.23 -9.83 12.34
C TYR A 8 -25.72 -8.39 12.61
N LYS A 9 -27.04 -8.15 12.50
CA LYS A 9 -27.64 -6.83 12.75
C LYS A 9 -27.50 -6.39 14.21
N GLU A 10 -27.60 -7.31 15.16
CA GLU A 10 -27.43 -7.02 16.59
C GLU A 10 -25.98 -6.69 16.92
N LEU A 11 -25.04 -7.49 16.39
CA LEU A 11 -23.59 -7.22 16.52
C LEU A 11 -23.22 -5.85 15.92
N GLN A 12 -23.78 -5.52 14.75
CA GLN A 12 -23.51 -4.25 14.09
C GLN A 12 -24.10 -3.05 14.86
N ARG A 13 -25.32 -3.19 15.41
CA ARG A 13 -25.94 -2.16 16.26
C ARG A 13 -25.13 -1.92 17.52
N PHE A 14 -24.68 -2.98 18.18
CA PHE A 14 -23.81 -2.89 19.35
C PHE A 14 -22.50 -2.17 19.01
N CYS A 15 -21.83 -2.55 17.92
CA CYS A 15 -20.59 -1.89 17.50
C CYS A 15 -20.80 -0.38 17.27
N LYS A 16 -21.87 0.00 16.56
CA LYS A 16 -22.19 1.42 16.33
C LYS A 16 -22.49 2.19 17.62
N ALA A 17 -23.24 1.58 18.55
CA ALA A 17 -23.60 2.22 19.82
C ALA A 17 -22.37 2.49 20.72
N HIS A 18 -21.36 1.62 20.64
CA HIS A 18 -20.14 1.70 21.45
C HIS A 18 -18.93 2.28 20.69
N GLY A 19 -19.14 2.90 19.52
CA GLY A 19 -18.07 3.54 18.73
C GLY A 19 -17.06 2.58 18.09
N LEU A 20 -17.39 1.29 18.00
CA LEU A 20 -16.56 0.28 17.35
C LEU A 20 -16.82 0.27 15.84
N LEU A 21 -15.80 -0.11 15.07
CA LEU A 21 -15.96 -0.33 13.63
C LEU A 21 -17.07 -1.36 13.38
N ALA A 22 -18.03 -1.02 12.52
CA ALA A 22 -19.23 -1.82 12.26
C ALA A 22 -19.20 -2.49 10.87
N ILE A 23 -17.98 -2.71 10.35
CA ILE A 23 -17.67 -3.31 9.05
C ILE A 23 -16.89 -4.59 9.31
N GLY A 24 -17.22 -5.67 8.59
CA GLY A 24 -16.54 -6.96 8.66
C GLY A 24 -17.50 -8.15 8.52
N LYS A 25 -16.95 -9.36 8.56
CA LYS A 25 -17.73 -10.60 8.64
C LYS A 25 -18.32 -10.78 10.05
N THR A 26 -19.33 -11.63 10.20
CA THR A 26 -20.00 -11.89 11.50
C THR A 26 -19.01 -12.29 12.59
N ASP A 27 -18.02 -13.12 12.28
CA ASP A 27 -17.03 -13.59 13.24
C ASP A 27 -16.09 -12.45 13.69
N GLU A 28 -15.70 -11.55 12.78
CA GLU A 28 -14.87 -10.39 13.12
C GLU A 28 -15.61 -9.41 14.04
N LEU A 29 -16.91 -9.19 13.81
CA LEU A 29 -17.74 -8.38 14.71
C LEU A 29 -17.87 -9.05 16.07
N ARG A 30 -18.10 -10.37 16.09
CA ARG A 30 -18.19 -11.15 17.32
C ARG A 30 -16.90 -11.08 18.14
N ASP A 31 -15.74 -11.19 17.51
CA ASP A 31 -14.44 -11.07 18.17
C ASP A 31 -14.15 -9.66 18.65
N ARG A 32 -14.64 -8.64 17.95
CA ARG A 32 -14.53 -7.23 18.37
C ARG A 32 -15.39 -6.96 19.61
N VAL A 33 -16.62 -7.51 19.65
CA VAL A 33 -17.51 -7.43 20.81
C VAL A 33 -16.93 -8.22 21.99
N LYS A 34 -16.41 -9.43 21.78
CA LYS A 34 -15.72 -10.20 22.83
C LYS A 34 -14.54 -9.41 23.39
N ARG A 35 -13.70 -8.83 22.53
CA ARG A 35 -12.60 -7.96 22.98
C ARG A 35 -13.07 -6.77 23.78
N TYR A 36 -14.15 -6.10 23.36
CA TYR A 36 -14.72 -4.98 24.10
C TYR A 36 -15.15 -5.37 25.53
N PHE A 37 -15.74 -6.55 25.71
CA PHE A 37 -16.08 -7.08 27.04
C PHE A 37 -14.87 -7.63 27.81
N CYS A 38 -13.86 -8.18 27.12
CA CYS A 38 -12.63 -8.69 27.74
C CYS A 38 -11.63 -7.56 28.09
N THR A 39 -11.71 -6.41 27.44
CA THR A 39 -11.07 -5.16 27.89
C THR A 39 -11.89 -4.57 29.04
N GLY A 40 -12.19 -5.41 30.04
CA GLY A 40 -12.71 -4.99 31.31
C GLY A 40 -11.79 -3.91 31.86
N SER A 41 -12.39 -2.83 32.32
CA SER A 41 -11.77 -1.76 33.08
C SER A 41 -10.67 -2.32 33.98
N VAL A 42 -9.43 -1.87 33.77
CA VAL A 42 -8.39 -1.95 34.80
C VAL A 42 -8.94 -1.14 35.96
N VAL A 43 -9.48 -1.83 36.96
CA VAL A 43 -9.87 -1.21 38.21
C VAL A 43 -8.66 -1.35 39.11
N ASP A 44 -8.05 -0.22 39.46
CA ASP A 44 -7.05 -0.21 40.52
C ASP A 44 -7.80 -0.53 41.81
N VAL A 45 -7.71 -1.80 42.26
CA VAL A 45 -8.28 -2.22 43.54
C VAL A 45 -7.22 -1.94 44.60
N ILE A 46 -7.45 -0.90 45.39
CA ILE A 46 -6.61 -0.58 46.54
C ILE A 46 -7.07 -1.47 47.70
N PHE A 47 -6.24 -2.40 48.13
CA PHE A 47 -6.44 -3.17 49.36
C PHE A 47 -5.83 -2.39 50.53
N ASP A 48 -6.66 -1.91 51.45
CA ASP A 48 -6.24 -1.33 52.74
C ASP A 48 -6.34 -2.42 53.82
N ASP A 49 -5.42 -3.40 53.81
CA ASP A 49 -5.45 -4.49 54.82
C ASP A 49 -4.36 -4.43 55.89
N ASP A 50 -3.39 -3.50 55.85
CA ASP A 50 -2.48 -3.31 56.99
C ASP A 50 -1.78 -1.92 56.96
N PRO A 51 -1.99 -1.04 57.97
CA PRO A 51 -1.36 0.28 58.00
C PRO A 51 0.15 0.25 58.27
N SER A 52 0.74 -0.93 58.54
CA SER A 52 2.17 -1.09 58.79
C SER A 52 3.00 -1.41 57.54
N GLN A 53 2.37 -1.64 56.38
CA GLN A 53 3.05 -1.95 55.12
C GLN A 53 2.83 -0.88 54.04
N PRO A 54 3.79 -0.67 53.11
CA PRO A 54 3.62 0.29 52.02
C PRO A 54 2.45 -0.11 51.12
N ARG A 55 1.60 0.86 50.78
CA ARG A 55 0.43 0.69 49.88
C ARG A 55 0.87 0.02 48.58
N LYS A 56 0.44 -1.22 48.35
CA LYS A 56 0.69 -1.94 47.10
C LYS A 56 -0.43 -1.60 46.12
N ILE A 57 -0.09 -0.87 45.05
CA ILE A 57 -1.01 -0.63 43.94
C ILE A 57 -0.91 -1.85 43.04
N CYS A 58 -1.84 -2.79 43.21
CA CYS A 58 -1.90 -3.99 42.39
C CYS A 58 -2.78 -3.72 41.17
N ARG A 59 -2.19 -3.81 39.96
CA ARG A 59 -2.96 -3.83 38.71
C ARG A 59 -3.50 -5.24 38.49
N GLY A 60 -4.76 -5.45 38.84
CA GLY A 60 -5.49 -6.67 38.51
C GLY A 60 -6.32 -6.49 37.24
N VAL A 61 -6.34 -7.50 36.37
CA VAL A 61 -7.34 -7.59 35.31
C VAL A 61 -8.51 -8.39 35.85
N ILE A 62 -9.60 -7.71 36.21
CA ILE A 62 -10.83 -8.41 36.59
C ILE A 62 -11.44 -8.98 35.30
N THR A 63 -11.20 -10.26 35.04
CA THR A 63 -11.87 -10.95 33.96
C THR A 63 -13.21 -11.45 34.47
N GLN A 64 -14.27 -10.68 34.20
CA GLN A 64 -15.62 -11.13 34.50
C GLN A 64 -16.00 -12.25 33.52
N MET A 65 -15.68 -13.50 33.86
CA MET A 65 -16.18 -14.65 33.11
C MET A 65 -17.66 -14.82 33.44
N LEU A 66 -18.54 -14.39 32.53
CA LEU A 66 -19.95 -14.76 32.54
C LEU A 66 -20.07 -16.26 32.24
N LEU A 67 -19.85 -17.11 33.24
CA LEU A 67 -20.29 -18.50 33.20
C LEU A 67 -21.79 -18.56 33.49
N ASN A 68 -22.47 -19.45 32.77
CA ASN A 68 -23.93 -19.55 32.77
C ASN A 68 -24.51 -19.76 34.17
N GLU A 69 -25.68 -19.15 34.39
CA GLU A 69 -26.65 -19.43 35.45
C GLU A 69 -26.13 -19.40 36.91
N GLY A 70 -26.14 -18.20 37.50
CA GLY A 70 -26.39 -18.03 38.94
C GLY A 70 -25.30 -18.44 39.92
N GLN A 71 -24.12 -18.85 39.45
CA GLN A 71 -22.95 -19.06 40.30
C GLN A 71 -21.88 -18.01 39.98
N TYR A 72 -21.48 -17.24 41.00
CA TYR A 72 -20.30 -16.38 40.92
C TYR A 72 -19.08 -17.30 40.86
N GLY A 73 -18.51 -17.47 39.66
CA GLY A 73 -17.29 -18.25 39.45
C GLY A 73 -16.11 -17.65 40.19
N GLU A 74 -15.17 -18.53 40.56
CA GLU A 74 -13.90 -18.17 41.19
C GLU A 74 -13.19 -17.07 40.41
N PHE A 75 -12.77 -16.01 41.13
CA PHE A 75 -12.00 -14.92 40.55
C PHE A 75 -10.54 -15.35 40.54
N GLU A 76 -10.02 -15.60 39.34
CA GLU A 76 -8.59 -15.82 39.17
C GLU A 76 -7.92 -14.46 39.00
N VAL A 77 -7.36 -13.94 40.09
CA VAL A 77 -6.56 -12.71 40.06
C VAL A 77 -5.13 -13.14 39.74
N GLN A 78 -4.70 -12.90 38.50
CA GLN A 78 -3.30 -13.09 38.12
C GLN A 78 -2.51 -11.83 38.51
N TYR A 79 -1.49 -12.03 39.34
CA TYR A 79 -0.52 -11.01 39.71
C TYR A 79 0.77 -11.24 38.92
N GLU A 80 1.39 -10.17 38.43
CA GLU A 80 2.79 -10.19 38.02
C GLU A 80 3.56 -9.31 39.00
N ASP A 81 4.29 -9.94 39.91
CA ASP A 81 5.29 -9.26 40.74
C ASP A 81 6.65 -9.87 40.35
N ASN A 82 7.45 -9.11 39.58
CA ASN A 82 8.81 -9.48 39.15
C ASN A 82 8.97 -10.79 38.33
N GLY A 83 7.93 -11.28 37.66
CA GLY A 83 8.03 -12.36 36.66
C GLY A 83 7.70 -13.78 37.14
N GLU A 84 7.17 -13.96 38.35
CA GLU A 84 6.61 -15.25 38.80
C GLU A 84 5.08 -15.15 38.97
N ILE A 85 4.35 -16.05 38.32
CA ILE A 85 2.89 -16.14 38.40
C ILE A 85 2.52 -16.99 39.62
N LEU A 86 1.98 -16.36 40.67
CA LEU A 86 1.42 -17.04 41.84
C LEU A 86 -0.10 -17.13 41.71
N ASN A 87 -0.62 -18.34 41.48
CA ASN A 87 -2.07 -18.60 41.48
C ASN A 87 -2.57 -18.73 42.92
N HIS A 88 -3.37 -17.77 43.38
CA HIS A 88 -4.13 -17.87 44.63
C HIS A 88 -5.62 -17.96 44.31
N GLY A 89 -6.18 -19.17 44.40
CA GLY A 89 -7.62 -19.39 44.31
C GLY A 89 -8.30 -18.93 45.60
N ILE A 90 -9.13 -17.89 45.51
CA ILE A 90 -9.98 -17.46 46.62
C ILE A 90 -11.21 -18.36 46.65
N ARG A 91 -11.23 -19.31 47.59
CA ARG A 91 -12.36 -20.21 47.82
C ARG A 91 -13.47 -19.45 48.55
N ALA A 92 -14.58 -19.16 47.86
CA ALA A 92 -15.75 -18.52 48.44
C ALA A 92 -16.40 -19.44 49.48
N GLY A 93 -16.16 -19.17 50.76
CA GLY A 93 -16.74 -19.97 51.84
C GLY A 93 -16.45 -19.40 53.21
N ALA A 94 -17.03 -18.25 53.53
CA ALA A 94 -17.60 -17.93 54.86
C ALA A 94 -17.95 -16.43 54.96
N GLU A 95 -19.18 -16.17 55.36
CA GLU A 95 -19.62 -15.00 56.15
C GLU A 95 -19.27 -13.60 55.59
N THR A 96 -20.18 -13.09 54.76
CA THR A 96 -20.31 -11.66 54.48
C THR A 96 -20.62 -10.90 55.78
N ARG A 97 -19.60 -10.37 56.43
CA ARG A 97 -19.76 -9.32 57.45
C ARG A 97 -20.04 -7.99 56.74
N PRO A 98 -21.02 -7.19 57.19
CA PRO A 98 -21.29 -5.89 56.60
C PRO A 98 -20.09 -4.97 56.86
N PHE A 99 -19.39 -4.58 55.80
CA PHE A 99 -18.28 -3.65 55.85
C PHE A 99 -18.83 -2.25 56.14
N THR A 100 -18.76 -1.82 57.41
CA THR A 100 -19.09 -0.45 57.79
C THR A 100 -17.92 0.44 57.38
N PHE A 101 -18.14 1.29 56.38
CA PHE A 101 -17.20 2.33 55.98
C PHE A 101 -17.11 3.37 57.11
N ILE A 102 -16.19 3.15 58.04
CA ILE A 102 -15.84 4.13 59.06
C ILE A 102 -14.97 5.18 58.36
N SER A 103 -15.58 6.30 57.95
CA SER A 103 -14.86 7.49 57.47
C SER A 103 -13.97 8.01 58.59
N ARG A 104 -12.73 7.50 58.67
CA ARG A 104 -11.70 8.06 59.54
C ARG A 104 -11.48 9.51 59.09
N PRO A 105 -11.63 10.51 59.97
CA PRO A 105 -11.27 11.87 59.62
C PRO A 105 -9.78 11.90 59.25
N ARG A 106 -9.45 12.36 58.03
CA ARG A 106 -8.07 12.62 57.59
C ARG A 106 -7.32 13.32 58.72
N THR A 107 -6.25 12.72 59.20
CA THR A 107 -5.38 13.33 60.20
C THR A 107 -4.77 14.61 59.64
N GLU A 108 -4.43 15.58 60.50
CA GLU A 108 -3.79 16.84 60.09
C GLU A 108 -2.46 16.64 59.35
N GLU A 109 -1.80 15.50 59.55
CA GLU A 109 -0.61 15.08 58.80
C GLU A 109 -0.91 14.80 57.31
N GLU A 110 -2.02 14.16 56.98
CA GLU A 110 -2.37 13.89 55.57
C GLU A 110 -2.73 15.17 54.80
N ARG A 111 -3.20 16.22 55.47
CA ARG A 111 -3.44 17.54 54.85
C ARG A 111 -2.17 18.34 54.58
N ARG A 112 -1.07 18.01 55.26
CA ARG A 112 0.24 18.66 55.05
C ARG A 112 1.03 18.05 53.89
N LEU A 113 0.60 16.89 53.38
CA LEU A 113 1.24 16.16 52.29
C LEU A 113 0.64 16.46 50.91
N ASP A 114 -0.47 17.21 50.84
CA ASP A 114 -0.99 17.69 49.57
C ASP A 114 0.03 18.71 49.00
N PRO A 115 0.68 18.41 47.84
CA PRO A 115 1.68 19.30 47.28
C PRO A 115 1.05 20.67 47.02
N PRO A 116 1.76 21.77 47.32
CA PRO A 116 1.21 23.11 47.18
C PRO A 116 0.65 23.29 45.77
N GLU A 117 -0.51 23.93 45.61
CA GLU A 117 -1.19 24.09 44.32
C GLU A 117 -0.28 24.66 43.22
N GLU A 118 0.75 25.44 43.60
CA GLU A 118 1.81 25.91 42.71
C GLU A 118 2.63 24.78 42.07
N GLU A 119 2.97 23.72 42.80
CA GLU A 119 3.75 22.59 42.28
C GLU A 119 2.93 21.79 41.27
N GLN A 120 1.63 21.61 41.53
CA GLN A 120 0.71 21.01 40.56
C GLN A 120 0.54 21.87 39.30
N ARG A 121 0.50 23.20 39.43
CA ARG A 121 0.46 24.12 38.29
C ARG A 121 1.74 24.02 37.45
N ARG A 122 2.92 24.04 38.08
CA ARG A 122 4.22 23.88 37.40
C ARG A 122 4.35 22.53 36.67
N LEU A 123 3.83 21.44 37.26
CA LEU A 123 3.80 20.13 36.62
C LEU A 123 2.89 20.08 35.39
N LYS A 124 1.70 20.71 35.46
CA LYS A 124 0.79 20.81 34.31
C LYS A 124 1.40 21.67 33.19
N GLU A 125 2.03 22.77 33.55
CA GLU A 125 2.68 23.68 32.59
C GLU A 125 3.85 22.98 31.88
N ARG A 126 4.71 22.25 32.61
CA ARG A 126 5.76 21.40 32.01
C ARG A 126 5.20 20.33 31.07
N ARG A 127 4.09 19.69 31.44
CA ARG A 127 3.43 18.68 30.58
C ARG A 127 2.91 19.30 29.28
N LEU A 128 2.31 20.49 29.35
CA LEU A 128 1.81 21.22 28.19
C LEU A 128 2.95 21.65 27.25
N GLU A 129 4.07 22.13 27.80
CA GLU A 129 5.25 22.46 26.99
C GLU A 129 5.85 21.22 26.30
N GLU A 130 5.91 20.09 27.00
CA GLU A 130 6.41 18.84 26.42
C GLU A 130 5.47 18.34 25.31
N GLU A 131 4.15 18.45 25.50
CA GLU A 131 3.16 18.09 24.51
C GLU A 131 3.22 19.00 23.27
N GLN A 132 3.42 20.31 23.46
CA GLN A 132 3.64 21.25 22.35
C GLN A 132 4.92 20.92 21.57
N ARG A 133 6.02 20.61 22.25
CA ARG A 133 7.27 20.19 21.58
C ARG A 133 7.07 18.92 20.76
N ARG A 134 6.34 17.93 21.29
CA ARG A 134 6.03 16.69 20.56
C ARG A 134 5.20 16.96 19.31
N LEU A 135 4.19 17.84 19.41
CA LEU A 135 3.37 18.24 18.26
C LEU A 135 4.18 18.97 17.19
N GLU A 136 5.08 19.88 17.58
CA GLU A 136 5.96 20.57 16.63
C GLU A 136 6.92 19.59 15.92
N GLU A 137 7.48 18.64 16.65
CA GLU A 137 8.36 17.62 16.08
C GLU A 137 7.60 16.71 15.12
N GLU A 138 6.39 16.28 15.48
CA GLU A 138 5.52 15.50 14.60
C GLU A 138 5.17 16.28 13.31
N GLN A 139 4.86 17.57 13.42
CA GLN A 139 4.63 18.42 12.26
C GLN A 139 5.87 18.56 11.38
N ARG A 140 7.07 18.68 11.95
CA ARG A 140 8.33 18.70 11.20
C ARG A 140 8.54 17.39 10.45
N ARG A 141 8.37 16.25 11.12
CA ARG A 141 8.49 14.91 10.51
C ARG A 141 7.47 14.69 9.38
N LEU A 142 6.25 15.18 9.53
CA LEU A 142 5.24 15.12 8.47
C LEU A 142 5.61 15.99 7.26
N LYS A 143 6.14 17.19 7.48
CA LYS A 143 6.62 18.06 6.39
C LYS A 143 7.81 17.43 5.66
N GLU A 144 8.76 16.87 6.39
CA GLU A 144 9.91 16.17 5.83
C GLU A 144 9.49 14.98 4.97
N ARG A 145 8.58 14.13 5.47
CA ARG A 145 8.00 13.02 4.68
C ARG A 145 7.31 13.49 3.40
N ARG A 146 6.58 14.61 3.45
CA ARG A 146 5.92 15.18 2.26
C ARG A 146 6.94 15.66 1.23
N LEU A 147 8.03 16.29 1.68
CA LEU A 147 9.10 16.75 0.79
C LEU A 147 9.83 15.57 0.15
N GLU A 148 10.14 14.51 0.90
CA GLU A 148 10.73 13.29 0.34
C GLU A 148 9.82 12.61 -0.68
N GLU A 149 8.51 12.55 -0.42
CA GLU A 149 7.55 12.00 -1.36
C GLU A 149 7.45 12.84 -2.64
N GLU A 150 7.45 14.17 -2.51
CA GLU A 150 7.44 15.09 -3.64
C GLU A 150 8.73 14.96 -4.48
N GLN A 151 9.90 14.85 -3.84
CA GLN A 151 11.17 14.59 -4.53
C GLN A 151 11.13 13.25 -5.27
N ARG A 152 10.66 12.17 -4.65
CA ARG A 152 10.51 10.87 -5.32
C ARG A 152 9.60 10.94 -6.53
N ARG A 153 8.48 11.66 -6.42
CA ARG A 153 7.53 11.86 -7.54
C ARG A 153 8.19 12.62 -8.69
N LEU A 154 8.95 13.67 -8.39
CA LEU A 154 9.69 14.43 -9.40
C LEU A 154 10.76 13.58 -10.10
N GLU A 155 11.51 12.76 -9.35
CA GLU A 155 12.49 11.84 -9.93
C GLU A 155 11.83 10.79 -10.83
N GLU A 156 10.69 10.23 -10.40
CA GLU A 156 9.94 9.27 -11.19
C GLU A 156 9.39 9.89 -12.48
N GLU A 157 8.88 11.13 -12.39
CA GLU A 157 8.41 11.87 -13.57
C GLU A 157 9.56 12.16 -14.54
N GLN A 158 10.73 12.56 -14.04
CA GLN A 158 11.92 12.76 -14.87
C GLN A 158 12.37 11.45 -15.55
N ARG A 159 12.35 10.32 -14.83
CA ARG A 159 12.65 9.01 -15.41
C ARG A 159 11.67 8.66 -16.54
N ARG A 160 10.37 8.83 -16.30
CA ARG A 160 9.32 8.58 -17.31
C ARG A 160 9.48 9.48 -18.54
N LEU A 161 9.82 10.75 -18.35
CA LEU A 161 10.12 11.66 -19.46
C LEU A 161 11.37 11.24 -20.23
N GLY A 162 12.41 10.78 -19.53
CA GLY A 162 13.63 10.23 -20.12
C GLY A 162 13.34 8.98 -20.97
N GLU A 163 12.56 8.05 -20.44
CA GLU A 163 12.13 6.83 -21.14
C GLU A 163 11.33 7.15 -22.40
N ARG A 164 10.35 8.06 -22.31
CA ARG A 164 9.55 8.49 -23.48
C ARG A 164 10.42 9.12 -24.56
N ARG A 165 11.39 9.95 -24.20
CA ARG A 165 12.33 10.56 -25.15
C ARG A 165 13.19 9.49 -25.83
N LEU A 166 13.65 8.49 -25.07
CA LEU A 166 14.43 7.39 -25.63
C LEU A 166 13.60 6.55 -26.60
N GLU A 167 12.36 6.23 -26.24
CA GLU A 167 11.42 5.51 -27.09
C GLU A 167 11.13 6.28 -28.39
N GLU A 168 10.89 7.59 -28.30
CA GLU A 168 10.67 8.45 -29.46
C GLU A 168 11.89 8.48 -30.40
N LEU A 169 13.11 8.54 -29.85
CA LEU A 169 14.34 8.47 -30.64
C LEU A 169 14.48 7.13 -31.35
N LEU A 170 14.18 6.02 -30.68
CA LEU A 170 14.20 4.68 -31.27
C LEU A 170 13.17 4.57 -32.41
N GLN A 171 11.93 5.03 -32.18
CA GLN A 171 10.90 5.03 -33.22
C GLN A 171 11.31 5.88 -34.43
N ARG A 172 11.92 7.05 -34.20
CA ARG A 172 12.42 7.90 -35.27
C ARG A 172 13.55 7.22 -36.05
N GLN A 173 14.46 6.55 -35.38
CA GLN A 173 15.54 5.81 -36.02
C GLN A 173 14.99 4.69 -36.91
N THR A 174 14.05 3.88 -36.39
CA THR A 174 13.40 2.81 -37.18
C THR A 174 12.72 3.36 -38.43
N ARG A 175 12.00 4.49 -38.32
CA ARG A 175 11.38 5.15 -39.49
C ARG A 175 12.40 5.58 -40.54
N LEU A 176 13.52 6.17 -40.11
CA LEU A 176 14.59 6.58 -41.03
C LEU A 176 15.24 5.38 -41.72
N GLU A 177 15.43 4.27 -41.01
CA GLU A 177 15.96 3.04 -41.60
C GLU A 177 14.99 2.45 -42.62
N GLU A 178 13.68 2.43 -42.33
CA GLU A 178 12.66 1.99 -43.28
C GLU A 178 12.59 2.89 -44.52
N GLU A 179 12.63 4.21 -44.34
CA GLU A 179 12.70 5.17 -45.46
C GLU A 179 13.95 4.96 -46.30
N GLY A 180 15.11 4.73 -45.68
CA GLY A 180 16.35 4.39 -46.36
C GLY A 180 16.23 3.12 -47.19
N ARG A 181 15.62 2.06 -46.65
CA ARG A 181 15.36 0.82 -47.39
C ARG A 181 14.45 1.05 -48.60
N ARG A 182 13.36 1.80 -48.42
CA ARG A 182 12.42 2.14 -49.52
C ARG A 182 13.09 2.95 -50.63
N LEU A 183 13.99 3.86 -50.28
CA LEU A 183 14.75 4.63 -51.28
C LEU A 183 15.71 3.76 -52.08
N ILE A 184 16.40 2.83 -51.42
CA ILE A 184 17.28 1.87 -52.09
C ILE A 184 16.47 0.96 -53.01
N GLU A 185 15.35 0.42 -52.54
CA GLU A 185 14.45 -0.42 -53.33
C GLU A 185 13.94 0.30 -54.58
N ARG A 186 13.46 1.54 -54.46
CA ARG A 186 13.03 2.36 -55.61
C ARG A 186 14.15 2.58 -56.62
N ARG A 187 15.37 2.85 -56.17
CA ARG A 187 16.52 3.02 -57.07
C ARG A 187 16.84 1.73 -57.82
N LEU A 188 16.78 0.59 -57.13
CA LEU A 188 17.01 -0.72 -57.75
C LEU A 188 15.92 -1.05 -58.79
N GLU A 189 14.65 -0.78 -58.48
CA GLU A 189 13.54 -0.96 -59.43
C GLU A 189 13.70 -0.08 -60.67
N GLU A 190 14.09 1.19 -60.48
CA GLU A 190 14.33 2.11 -61.58
C GLU A 190 15.52 1.66 -62.46
N GLU A 191 16.61 1.21 -61.84
CA GLU A 191 17.75 0.65 -62.55
C GLU A 191 17.36 -0.60 -63.36
N GLN A 192 16.56 -1.50 -62.77
CA GLN A 192 16.03 -2.67 -63.48
C GLN A 192 15.15 -2.28 -64.67
N ARG A 193 14.31 -1.24 -64.54
CA ARG A 193 13.51 -0.73 -65.66
C ARG A 193 14.39 -0.20 -66.79
N ARG A 194 15.39 0.62 -66.47
CA ARG A 194 16.36 1.15 -67.45
C ARG A 194 17.14 0.04 -68.15
N LEU A 195 17.53 -1.01 -67.43
CA LEU A 195 18.20 -2.18 -68.02
C LEU A 195 17.27 -2.95 -68.97
N LYS A 196 15.99 -3.12 -68.62
CA LYS A 196 14.99 -3.74 -69.49
C LYS A 196 14.75 -2.91 -70.75
N GLU A 197 14.60 -1.59 -70.62
CA GLU A 197 14.44 -0.67 -71.76
C GLU A 197 15.63 -0.75 -72.71
N ARG A 198 16.88 -0.70 -72.19
CA ARG A 198 18.08 -0.86 -73.02
C ARG A 198 18.12 -2.18 -73.79
N ARG A 199 17.71 -3.29 -73.16
CA ARG A 199 17.66 -4.59 -73.83
C ARG A 199 16.63 -4.60 -74.96
N LEU A 200 15.46 -4.00 -74.74
CA LEU A 200 14.42 -3.87 -75.77
C LEU A 200 14.89 -2.98 -76.93
N GLU A 201 15.54 -1.86 -76.66
CA GLU A 201 16.12 -0.98 -77.68
C GLU A 201 17.20 -1.70 -78.51
N GLU A 202 18.08 -2.47 -77.85
CA GLU A 202 19.11 -3.26 -78.54
C GLU A 202 18.48 -4.36 -79.41
N GLU A 203 17.45 -5.04 -78.92
CA GLU A 203 16.72 -6.04 -79.70
C GLU A 203 16.03 -5.42 -80.92
N GLN A 204 15.42 -4.25 -80.78
CA GLN A 204 14.83 -3.50 -81.90
C GLN A 204 15.88 -3.13 -82.95
N ARG A 205 17.05 -2.61 -82.53
CA ARG A 205 18.15 -2.30 -83.46
C ARG A 205 18.62 -3.54 -84.22
N ARG A 206 18.75 -4.69 -83.54
CA ARG A 206 19.12 -5.96 -84.20
C ARG A 206 18.07 -6.43 -85.21
N LEU A 207 16.78 -6.23 -84.92
CA LEU A 207 15.70 -6.55 -85.86
C LEU A 207 15.69 -5.62 -87.07
N GLU A 208 15.92 -4.32 -86.87
CA GLU A 208 16.04 -3.34 -87.96
C GLU A 208 17.26 -3.61 -88.85
N GLU A 209 18.40 -3.94 -88.25
CA GLU A 209 19.61 -4.31 -88.97
C GLU A 209 19.40 -5.56 -89.83
N ARG A 210 18.75 -6.59 -89.30
CA ARG A 210 18.37 -7.79 -90.07
C ARG A 210 17.45 -7.47 -91.24
N ARG A 211 16.47 -6.59 -91.06
CA ARG A 211 15.57 -6.15 -92.15
C ARG A 211 16.32 -5.40 -93.23
N LEU A 212 17.26 -4.52 -92.85
CA LEU A 212 18.11 -3.80 -93.81
C LEU A 212 19.04 -4.75 -94.57
N GLU A 213 19.61 -5.75 -93.88
CA GLU A 213 20.45 -6.76 -94.51
C GLU A 213 19.65 -7.64 -95.49
N GLU A 214 18.45 -8.06 -95.12
CA GLU A 214 17.53 -8.79 -96.00
C GLU A 214 17.16 -7.98 -97.25
N LEU A 215 16.86 -6.68 -97.10
CA LEU A 215 16.63 -5.79 -98.24
C LEU A 215 17.86 -5.69 -99.16
N ARG A 216 19.07 -5.55 -98.60
CA ARG A 216 20.32 -5.51 -99.38
C ARG A 216 20.55 -6.81 -100.16
N LEU A 217 20.23 -7.97 -99.55
CA LEU A 217 20.33 -9.26 -100.24
C LEU A 217 19.32 -9.37 -101.38
N LEU A 218 18.08 -8.91 -101.18
CA LEU A 218 17.06 -8.87 -102.23
C LEU A 218 17.47 -7.93 -103.38
N GLU A 219 17.99 -6.75 -103.08
CA GLU A 219 18.54 -5.83 -104.08
C GLU A 219 19.69 -6.46 -104.86
N ALA A 220 20.63 -7.13 -104.18
CA ALA A 220 21.75 -7.82 -104.82
C ALA A 220 21.30 -8.97 -105.73
N MET A 221 20.29 -9.75 -105.32
CA MET A 221 19.69 -10.80 -106.15
C MET A 221 19.01 -10.22 -107.40
N GLY A 222 18.25 -9.13 -107.26
CA GLY A 222 17.61 -8.48 -108.42
C GLY A 222 18.60 -7.88 -109.42
N HIS A 223 19.81 -7.49 -108.98
CA HIS A 223 20.88 -7.06 -109.88
C HIS A 223 21.49 -8.23 -110.67
N ILE A 224 21.55 -9.43 -110.09
CA ILE A 224 22.06 -10.62 -110.78
C ILE A 224 21.10 -11.03 -111.91
N ASP A 225 19.79 -10.99 -111.69
CA ASP A 225 18.80 -11.34 -112.72
C ASP A 225 18.86 -10.38 -113.92
N ASN A 226 19.15 -9.10 -113.70
CA ASN A 226 19.35 -8.11 -114.78
C ASN A 226 20.65 -8.33 -115.58
N ILE A 227 21.68 -8.94 -115.00
CA ILE A 227 22.95 -9.22 -115.70
C ILE A 227 22.85 -10.48 -116.56
N VAL A 228 22.03 -11.46 -116.20
CA VAL A 228 21.86 -12.73 -116.94
C VAL A 228 20.91 -12.58 -118.14
N LEU A 229 20.15 -11.49 -118.22
CA LEU A 229 19.19 -11.19 -119.30
C LEU A 229 19.74 -10.26 -120.42
N CYS A 230 21.01 -9.85 -120.35
CA CYS A 230 21.73 -9.14 -121.43
C CYS A 230 22.75 -10.06 -122.13
#